data_AF-A0A9Q2HEM8-F1
#
_entry.id   AF-A0A9Q2HEM8-F1
#
_cell.length_a   1.000
_cell.length_b   1.000
_cell.length_c   1.000
_cell.angle_alpha   90.00
_cell.angle_beta   90.00
_cell.angle_gamma   90.00
#
_symmetry.space_group_name_H-M   'P 1'
#
loop_
_entity.id
_entity.type
_entity.pdbx_description
1 polymer ?
#
loop_
_entity_poly.entity_id
_entity_poly.type
_entity_poly.pdbx_seq_one_letter_code
_entity_poly.pdbx_strand_id
1 'polypeptide(L)'
;MKRPVFIVLIVLFVIFIVFAAFKIANHEKYENVFEEIYSISKTKYSSSSTLFDKEEDEIETKYKEIENVEKVSVEYHFEDVGGGFIVEITDNGSTYKVKYKADDKKLYESFSGDSTKEADLKEVFNKEFLEDWFETRSSRFSMDNLGDVEIVKE
;
A
#
# COMPACT_ATOMS: atom_id res chain seq x y z
N MET A 1 -6.88 -47.85 -18.32
CA MET A 1 -6.86 -46.40 -18.55
C MET A 1 -6.70 -45.68 -17.20
N LYS A 2 -5.49 -45.23 -16.82
CA LYS A 2 -5.21 -44.55 -15.52
C LYS A 2 -4.08 -43.49 -15.61
N ARG A 3 -3.76 -43.00 -16.82
CA ARG A 3 -2.63 -42.08 -17.07
C ARG A 3 -2.96 -40.58 -17.16
N PRO A 4 -4.16 -40.11 -17.56
CA PRO A 4 -4.39 -38.67 -17.73
C PRO A 4 -4.52 -37.91 -16.39
N VAL A 5 -5.05 -38.56 -15.35
CA VAL A 5 -5.25 -37.94 -14.02
C VAL A 5 -3.92 -37.61 -13.32
N PHE A 6 -2.89 -38.43 -13.53
CA PHE A 6 -1.58 -38.25 -12.92
C PHE A 6 -0.82 -37.06 -13.51
N ILE A 7 -0.97 -36.81 -14.81
CA ILE A 7 -0.35 -35.66 -15.50
C ILE A 7 -1.00 -34.36 -15.02
N VAL A 8 -2.33 -34.33 -14.88
CA VAL A 8 -3.05 -33.16 -14.36
C VAL A 8 -2.64 -32.84 -12.92
N LEU A 9 -2.48 -33.86 -12.06
CA LEU A 9 -2.01 -33.66 -10.69
C LEU A 9 -0.58 -33.13 -10.61
N ILE A 10 0.32 -33.60 -11.48
CA ILE A 10 1.70 -33.09 -11.55
C ILE A 10 1.71 -31.62 -12.00
N VAL A 11 0.90 -31.25 -13.00
CA VAL A 11 0.80 -29.86 -13.45
C VAL A 11 0.26 -28.95 -12.34
N LEU A 12 -0.77 -29.38 -11.62
CA LEU A 12 -1.30 -28.63 -10.46
C LEU A 12 -0.26 -28.51 -9.34
N PHE A 13 0.51 -29.56 -9.07
CA PHE A 13 1.54 -29.55 -8.04
C PHE A 13 2.73 -28.63 -8.41
N VAL A 14 3.14 -28.62 -9.68
CA VAL A 14 4.18 -27.71 -10.17
C VAL A 14 3.71 -26.26 -10.12
N ILE A 15 2.46 -25.98 -10.53
CA ILE A 15 1.87 -24.64 -10.39
C ILE A 15 1.84 -24.23 -8.92
N PHE A 16 1.41 -25.12 -8.02
CA PHE A 16 1.41 -24.87 -6.58
C PHE A 16 2.81 -24.55 -6.02
N ILE A 17 3.85 -25.29 -6.43
CA ILE A 17 5.24 -24.99 -6.03
C ILE A 17 5.70 -23.64 -6.57
N VAL A 18 5.37 -23.30 -7.81
CA VAL A 18 5.73 -21.99 -8.39
C VAL A 18 5.03 -20.86 -7.63
N PHE A 19 3.73 -20.99 -7.32
CA PHE A 19 3.00 -20.02 -6.50
C PHE A 19 3.56 -19.94 -5.07
N ALA A 20 3.87 -21.07 -4.44
CA ALA A 20 4.45 -21.11 -3.10
C ALA A 20 5.87 -20.52 -3.08
N ALA A 21 6.70 -20.79 -4.08
CA ALA A 21 8.04 -20.23 -4.20
C ALA A 21 8.01 -18.72 -4.50
N PHE A 22 7.08 -18.26 -5.33
CA PHE A 22 6.86 -16.83 -5.57
C PHE A 22 6.37 -16.13 -4.29
N LYS A 23 5.48 -16.79 -3.54
CA LYS A 23 5.02 -16.35 -2.22
C LYS A 23 6.17 -16.32 -1.20
N ILE A 24 7.07 -17.32 -1.20
CA ILE A 24 8.26 -17.41 -0.33
C ILE A 24 9.32 -16.34 -0.66
N ALA A 25 9.58 -16.07 -1.94
CA ALA A 25 10.53 -15.04 -2.36
C ALA A 25 10.07 -13.61 -2.00
N ASN A 26 8.76 -13.35 -2.02
CA ASN A 26 8.19 -12.12 -1.44
C ASN A 26 8.11 -12.16 0.09
N HIS A 27 8.17 -13.35 0.72
CA HIS A 27 8.02 -13.57 2.16
C HIS A 27 9.24 -13.14 2.98
N GLU A 28 10.37 -12.80 2.36
CA GLU A 28 11.56 -12.30 3.07
C GLU A 28 11.90 -10.85 2.68
N LYS A 29 11.15 -10.23 1.77
CA LYS A 29 11.55 -8.97 1.13
C LYS A 29 11.12 -7.71 1.88
N TYR A 30 9.97 -7.75 2.56
CA TYR A 30 9.39 -6.59 3.26
C TYR A 30 9.01 -7.00 4.68
N GLU A 31 9.22 -6.16 5.67
CA GLU A 31 8.87 -6.41 7.08
C GLU A 31 7.42 -6.02 7.38
N ASN A 32 6.90 -5.00 6.69
CA ASN A 32 5.52 -4.51 6.78
C ASN A 32 4.93 -4.07 5.44
N VAL A 33 3.61 -3.85 5.41
CA VAL A 33 2.86 -3.45 4.21
C VAL A 33 3.32 -2.10 3.66
N PHE A 34 3.76 -1.18 4.50
CA PHE A 34 4.16 0.15 4.07
C PHE A 34 5.52 0.13 3.35
N GLU A 35 6.43 -0.73 3.79
CA GLU A 35 7.67 -1.03 3.05
C GLU A 35 7.37 -1.67 1.68
N GLU A 36 6.38 -2.56 1.63
CA GLU A 36 5.91 -3.16 0.37
C GLU A 36 5.33 -2.10 -0.57
N ILE A 37 4.42 -1.25 -0.08
CA ILE A 37 3.81 -0.13 -0.84
C ILE A 37 4.92 0.77 -1.39
N TYR A 38 5.82 1.26 -0.54
CA TYR A 38 6.89 2.16 -0.96
C TYR A 38 7.80 1.52 -2.02
N SER A 39 8.22 0.28 -1.79
CA SER A 39 9.16 -0.41 -2.69
C SER A 39 8.55 -0.74 -4.05
N ILE A 40 7.29 -1.18 -4.07
CA ILE A 40 6.56 -1.46 -5.31
C ILE A 40 6.25 -0.18 -6.06
N SER A 41 5.82 0.88 -5.37
CA SER A 41 5.64 2.20 -5.97
C SER A 41 6.95 2.72 -6.55
N LYS A 42 8.06 2.74 -5.79
CA LYS A 42 9.38 3.16 -6.29
C LYS A 42 9.76 2.43 -7.58
N THR A 43 9.52 1.13 -7.65
CA THR A 43 9.79 0.31 -8.86
C THR A 43 8.86 0.66 -10.03
N LYS A 44 7.56 0.86 -9.77
CA LYS A 44 6.57 1.25 -10.79
C LYS A 44 6.93 2.62 -11.39
N TYR A 45 7.20 3.61 -10.54
CA TYR A 45 7.49 4.98 -10.97
C TYR A 45 8.90 5.16 -11.53
N SER A 46 9.89 4.36 -11.09
CA SER A 46 11.21 4.35 -11.74
C SER A 46 11.18 3.75 -13.15
N SER A 47 10.21 2.87 -13.43
CA SER A 47 10.05 2.19 -14.71
C SER A 47 9.15 2.95 -15.70
N SER A 48 8.41 3.96 -15.23
CA SER A 48 7.60 4.84 -16.07
C SER A 48 8.49 5.91 -16.71
N SER A 49 9.06 5.60 -17.87
CA SER A 49 10.01 6.46 -18.61
C SER A 49 9.35 7.60 -19.38
N THR A 50 8.05 7.86 -19.22
CA THR A 50 7.33 8.91 -19.93
C THR A 50 7.13 10.11 -19.00
N LEU A 51 7.90 11.17 -19.28
CA LEU A 51 7.75 12.53 -18.75
C LEU A 51 6.33 13.14 -18.94
N PHE A 52 5.41 12.44 -19.62
CA PHE A 52 4.05 12.86 -19.96
C PHE A 52 2.94 12.24 -19.08
N ASP A 53 3.23 11.30 -18.19
CA ASP A 53 2.22 10.72 -17.27
C ASP A 53 2.18 11.43 -15.90
N LYS A 54 2.77 12.62 -15.81
CA LYS A 54 2.88 13.42 -14.57
C LYS A 54 1.80 14.49 -14.40
N GLU A 55 0.84 14.60 -15.32
CA GLU A 55 -0.19 15.65 -15.26
C GLU A 55 -1.48 15.27 -14.52
N GLU A 56 -1.68 14.00 -14.14
CA GLU A 56 -2.63 13.55 -13.11
C GLU A 56 -2.46 12.03 -13.00
N ASP A 57 -1.83 11.53 -11.93
CA ASP A 57 -1.69 10.09 -11.74
C ASP A 57 -3.08 9.45 -11.55
N GLU A 58 -3.29 8.23 -12.06
CA GLU A 58 -4.54 7.48 -11.84
C GLU A 58 -4.84 7.33 -10.35
N ILE A 59 -3.79 7.30 -9.51
CA ILE A 59 -3.89 7.29 -8.05
C ILE A 59 -4.49 8.60 -7.53
N GLU A 60 -3.98 9.76 -7.98
CA GLU A 60 -4.53 11.06 -7.57
C GLU A 60 -5.96 11.26 -8.07
N THR A 61 -6.25 10.79 -9.29
CA THR A 61 -7.57 10.90 -9.90
C THR A 61 -8.61 10.03 -9.17
N LYS A 62 -8.24 8.80 -8.78
CA LYS A 62 -9.10 7.89 -8.01
C LYS A 62 -9.51 8.47 -6.65
N TYR A 63 -8.60 9.19 -6.00
CA TYR A 63 -8.81 9.71 -4.66
C TYR A 63 -9.53 11.06 -4.61
N LYS A 64 -9.81 11.69 -5.75
CA LYS A 64 -10.62 12.92 -5.84
C LYS A 64 -12.14 12.66 -5.71
N GLU A 65 -12.60 11.44 -5.91
CA GLU A 65 -14.04 11.09 -5.96
C GLU A 65 -14.54 10.29 -4.74
N ILE A 66 -13.84 10.36 -3.60
CA ILE A 66 -14.29 9.67 -2.38
C ILE A 66 -15.47 10.44 -1.75
N GLU A 67 -16.62 9.77 -1.61
CA GLU A 67 -17.75 10.33 -0.86
C GLU A 67 -17.35 10.56 0.61
N ASN A 68 -17.63 11.75 1.14
CA ASN A 68 -17.44 12.17 2.55
C ASN A 68 -16.05 12.68 2.98
N VAL A 69 -15.16 13.02 2.04
CA VAL A 69 -13.92 13.75 2.34
C VAL A 69 -13.65 14.82 1.29
N GLU A 70 -13.02 15.93 1.68
CA GLU A 70 -12.70 17.03 0.75
C GLU A 70 -11.51 16.68 -0.14
N LYS A 71 -10.52 15.98 0.41
CA LYS A 71 -9.29 15.64 -0.31
C LYS A 71 -8.58 14.45 0.32
N VAL A 72 -8.17 13.49 -0.50
CA VAL A 72 -7.13 12.50 -0.19
C VAL A 72 -5.96 12.74 -1.13
N SER A 73 -4.75 12.80 -0.59
CA SER A 73 -3.52 12.95 -1.36
C SER A 73 -2.46 11.98 -0.88
N VAL A 74 -1.70 11.43 -1.84
CA VAL A 74 -0.59 10.52 -1.58
C VAL A 74 0.64 11.10 -2.27
N GLU A 75 1.62 11.53 -1.49
CA GLU A 75 2.89 12.06 -1.98
C GLU A 75 4.00 11.03 -1.76
N TYR A 76 4.75 10.69 -2.81
CA TYR A 76 5.88 9.76 -2.73
C TYR A 76 7.21 10.50 -2.84
N HIS A 77 8.13 10.21 -1.93
CA HIS A 77 9.50 10.70 -1.95
C HIS A 77 10.46 9.53 -2.22
N PHE A 78 10.82 9.31 -3.48
CA PHE A 78 11.68 8.20 -3.90
C PHE A 78 13.17 8.51 -3.73
N GLU A 79 13.62 8.67 -2.50
CA GLU A 79 15.03 8.88 -2.15
C GLU A 79 15.65 7.62 -1.53
N ASP A 80 16.97 7.45 -1.66
CA ASP A 80 17.69 6.32 -1.06
C ASP A 80 17.90 6.52 0.45
N VAL A 81 17.89 7.75 0.92
CA VAL A 81 17.95 8.14 2.34
C VAL A 81 16.83 9.14 2.59
N GLY A 82 15.99 8.91 3.61
CA GLY A 82 14.86 9.81 3.92
C GLY A 82 13.66 9.68 2.97
N GLY A 83 13.67 8.71 2.06
CA GLY A 83 12.53 8.41 1.20
C GLY A 83 11.35 7.82 1.97
N GLY A 84 10.18 7.81 1.33
CA GLY A 84 8.94 7.34 1.95
C GLY A 84 7.71 7.81 1.19
N PHE A 85 6.58 7.85 1.88
CA PHE A 85 5.36 8.47 1.35
C PHE A 85 4.54 9.12 2.46
N ILE A 86 3.68 10.05 2.06
CA ILE A 86 2.77 10.78 2.93
C ILE A 86 1.37 10.61 2.37
N VAL A 87 0.44 10.13 3.18
CA VAL A 87 -0.99 10.13 2.89
C VAL A 87 -1.64 11.21 3.76
N GLU A 88 -2.27 12.18 3.14
CA GLU A 88 -2.99 13.26 3.81
C GLU A 88 -4.46 13.25 3.39
N ILE A 89 -5.35 13.14 4.38
CA ILE A 89 -6.81 13.11 4.23
C ILE A 89 -7.36 14.32 4.95
N THR A 90 -8.09 15.19 4.24
CA THR A 90 -8.70 16.40 4.79
C THR A 90 -10.20 16.39 4.60
N ASP A 91 -10.95 16.75 5.65
CA ASP A 91 -12.39 16.95 5.65
C ASP A 91 -12.78 18.06 6.64
N ASN A 92 -13.56 19.04 6.20
CA ASN A 92 -14.13 20.10 7.04
C ASN A 92 -13.09 20.80 7.95
N GLY A 93 -11.89 21.06 7.42
CA GLY A 93 -10.79 21.68 8.17
C GLY A 93 -10.09 20.77 9.20
N SER A 94 -10.43 19.47 9.21
CA SER A 94 -9.70 18.43 9.95
C SER A 94 -8.81 17.66 8.98
N THR A 95 -7.62 17.29 9.44
CA THR A 95 -6.61 16.61 8.63
C THR A 95 -6.04 15.43 9.41
N TYR A 96 -6.09 14.25 8.79
CA TYR A 96 -5.38 13.06 9.22
C TYR A 96 -4.20 12.81 8.27
N LYS A 97 -3.01 12.66 8.84
CA LYS A 97 -1.77 12.51 8.08
C LYS A 97 -1.02 11.27 8.54
N VAL A 98 -0.66 10.44 7.57
CA VAL A 98 0.15 9.23 7.75
C VAL A 98 1.42 9.39 6.93
N LYS A 99 2.58 9.35 7.58
CA LYS A 99 3.88 9.41 6.92
C LYS A 99 4.66 8.13 7.19
N TYR A 100 4.96 7.38 6.14
CA TYR A 100 5.91 6.28 6.23
C TYR A 100 7.30 6.78 5.88
N LYS A 101 8.31 6.46 6.70
CA LYS A 101 9.71 6.70 6.34
C LYS A 101 10.44 5.38 6.14
N ALA A 102 11.12 5.25 5.01
CA ALA A 102 11.81 4.03 4.64
C ALA A 102 13.16 3.84 5.37
N ASP A 103 13.69 4.90 5.99
CA ASP A 103 14.96 4.88 6.71
C ASP A 103 14.85 4.20 8.08
N ASP A 104 13.80 4.53 8.84
CA ASP A 104 13.50 3.97 10.15
C ASP A 104 12.41 2.89 10.12
N LYS A 105 11.76 2.71 8.97
CA LYS A 105 10.64 1.78 8.73
C LYS A 105 9.45 2.02 9.65
N LYS A 106 9.25 3.26 10.10
CA LYS A 106 8.15 3.65 10.99
C LYS A 106 7.04 4.37 10.25
N LEU A 107 5.85 4.25 10.82
CA LEU A 107 4.66 4.99 10.40
C LEU A 107 4.40 6.10 11.42
N TYR A 108 4.34 7.34 10.96
CA TYR A 108 4.04 8.50 11.77
C TYR A 108 2.60 8.92 11.50
N GLU A 109 1.76 8.87 12.52
CA GLU A 109 0.37 9.32 12.46
C GLU A 109 0.22 10.65 13.19
N SER A 110 -0.42 11.62 12.55
CA SER A 110 -0.78 12.90 13.17
C SER A 110 -2.21 13.29 12.78
N PHE A 111 -2.87 13.99 13.69
CA PHE A 111 -4.21 14.52 13.48
C PHE A 111 -4.27 15.99 13.92
N SER A 112 -5.00 16.80 13.16
CA SER A 112 -5.29 18.19 13.51
C SER A 112 -6.72 18.55 13.12
N GLY A 113 -7.42 19.34 13.95
CA GLY A 113 -8.79 19.81 13.68
C GLY A 113 -9.81 19.31 14.71
N ASP A 114 -11.00 18.95 14.25
CA ASP A 114 -12.09 18.46 15.11
C ASP A 114 -11.85 17.01 15.54
N SER A 115 -11.59 16.78 16.83
CA SER A 115 -11.34 15.45 17.39
C SER A 115 -12.45 14.41 17.12
N THR A 116 -13.67 14.84 16.81
CA THR A 116 -14.76 13.91 16.45
C THR A 116 -14.55 13.26 15.08
N LYS A 117 -13.72 13.86 14.22
CA LYS A 117 -13.40 13.40 12.87
C LYS A 117 -12.19 12.48 12.79
N GLU A 118 -11.37 12.37 13.84
CA GLU A 118 -10.15 11.56 13.81
C GLU A 118 -10.42 10.10 13.45
N ALA A 119 -11.46 9.50 14.06
CA ALA A 119 -11.85 8.13 13.78
C ALA A 119 -12.34 7.95 12.33
N ASP A 120 -13.18 8.88 11.86
CA ASP A 120 -13.74 8.85 10.50
C ASP A 120 -12.62 8.95 9.44
N LEU A 121 -11.69 9.88 9.59
CA LEU A 121 -10.58 10.04 8.63
C LEU A 121 -9.59 8.88 8.67
N LYS A 122 -9.39 8.28 9.84
CA LYS A 122 -8.62 7.06 9.97
C LYS A 122 -9.30 5.86 9.30
N GLU A 123 -10.63 5.78 9.36
CA GLU A 123 -11.40 4.77 8.63
C GLU A 123 -11.26 4.96 7.12
N VAL A 124 -11.32 6.20 6.61
CA VAL A 124 -11.08 6.51 5.20
C VAL A 124 -9.68 6.06 4.77
N PHE A 125 -8.64 6.30 5.59
CA PHE A 125 -7.30 5.78 5.32
C PHE A 125 -7.29 4.25 5.19
N ASN A 126 -7.91 3.55 6.14
CA ASN A 126 -7.93 2.09 6.13
C ASN A 126 -8.66 1.53 4.90
N LYS A 127 -9.81 2.11 4.54
CA LYS A 127 -10.65 1.61 3.45
C LYS A 127 -10.15 2.03 2.07
N GLU A 128 -9.88 3.32 1.88
CA GLU A 128 -9.59 3.84 0.55
C GLU A 128 -8.13 3.63 0.16
N PHE A 129 -7.20 3.56 1.13
CA PHE A 129 -5.78 3.38 0.85
C PHE A 129 -5.31 1.94 1.09
N LEU A 130 -5.51 1.39 2.28
CA LEU A 130 -4.99 0.06 2.62
C LEU A 130 -5.81 -1.09 2.04
N GLU A 131 -7.14 -1.05 2.17
CA GLU A 131 -8.00 -2.10 1.61
C GLU A 131 -7.90 -2.12 0.08
N ASP A 132 -7.89 -0.95 -0.56
CA ASP A 132 -7.63 -0.84 -2.00
C ASP A 132 -6.29 -1.46 -2.43
N TRP A 133 -5.24 -1.26 -1.62
CA TRP A 133 -3.95 -1.91 -1.88
C TRP A 133 -4.09 -3.44 -1.86
N PHE A 134 -4.78 -3.99 -0.87
CA PHE A 134 -4.97 -5.43 -0.73
C PHE A 134 -5.90 -6.02 -1.80
N GLU A 135 -6.87 -5.25 -2.30
CA GLU A 135 -7.74 -5.68 -3.41
C GLU A 135 -6.99 -5.69 -4.75
N THR A 136 -6.10 -4.71 -4.96
CA THR A 136 -5.39 -4.53 -6.23
C THR A 136 -4.08 -5.32 -6.32
N ARG A 137 -3.49 -5.72 -5.19
CA ARG A 137 -2.20 -6.40 -5.12
C ARG A 137 -2.26 -7.66 -4.27
N SER A 138 -1.58 -8.70 -4.73
CA SER A 138 -1.32 -9.89 -3.91
C SER A 138 -0.23 -9.56 -2.87
N SER A 139 -0.65 -8.95 -1.77
CA SER A 139 0.18 -8.71 -0.60
C SER A 139 0.28 -9.96 0.27
N ARG A 140 1.36 -10.08 1.05
CA ARG A 140 1.45 -11.06 2.14
C ARG A 140 0.79 -10.56 3.42
N PHE A 141 0.61 -9.24 3.51
CA PHE A 141 -0.04 -8.55 4.60
C PHE A 141 -1.55 -8.47 4.34
N SER A 142 -2.29 -8.10 5.37
CA SER A 142 -3.74 -7.91 5.30
C SER A 142 -4.15 -6.82 6.29
N MET A 143 -5.43 -6.43 6.26
CA MET A 143 -6.01 -5.52 7.26
C MET A 143 -5.81 -6.03 8.69
N ASP A 144 -5.76 -7.35 8.90
CA ASP A 144 -5.53 -7.98 10.21
C ASP A 144 -4.05 -8.16 10.56
N ASN A 145 -3.14 -8.02 9.59
CA ASN A 145 -1.70 -8.22 9.77
C ASN A 145 -0.90 -7.28 8.86
N LEU A 146 -0.60 -6.09 9.36
CA LEU A 146 0.18 -5.07 8.66
C LEU A 146 1.69 -5.36 8.67
N GLY A 147 2.15 -6.36 9.43
CA GLY A 147 3.55 -6.69 9.63
C GLY A 147 4.21 -5.96 10.80
N ASP A 148 5.54 -6.01 10.85
CA ASP A 148 6.33 -5.37 11.91
C ASP A 148 6.54 -3.90 11.56
N VAL A 149 5.64 -3.05 12.05
CA VAL A 149 5.68 -1.60 11.87
C VAL A 149 5.41 -0.92 13.20
N GLU A 150 6.34 -0.03 13.58
CA GLU A 150 6.12 0.85 14.72
C GLU A 150 5.28 2.06 14.29
N ILE A 151 4.18 2.28 14.99
CA ILE A 151 3.32 3.46 14.79
C ILE A 151 3.66 4.51 15.84
N VAL A 152 4.19 5.64 15.39
CA VAL A 152 4.53 6.81 16.21
C VAL A 152 3.40 7.84 16.08
N LYS A 153 2.79 8.23 17.19
CA LYS A 153 1.81 9.33 17.21
C LYS A 153 2.53 10.66 17.44
N GLU A 154 2.37 11.60 16.52
CA GLU A 154 2.92 12.96 16.57
C GLU A 154 1.88 14.00 17.00
#